data_AF-A0A0V0X989-F1
#
_entry.id   AF-A0A0V0X989-F1
#
_cell.length_a   1.000
_cell.length_b   1.000
_cell.length_c   1.000
_cell.angle_alpha   90.00
_cell.angle_beta   90.00
_cell.angle_gamma   90.00
#
_symmetry.space_group_name_H-M   'P 1'
#
loop_
_entity.id
_entity.type
_entity.pdbx_description
1 polymer ?
#
loop_
_entity_poly.entity_id
_entity_poly.type
_entity_poly.pdbx_seq_one_letter_code
_entity_poly.pdbx_strand_id
1 'polypeptide(L)'
;MEFNTLFESKLEIDSNCEDGAVITSLDFAHNLQFYETPPTVNMDYRRAVDLAIQRHQVLLAIEMAGRRFPKFSENYMKFPDGQLREINFQIAISSSYASGQATSSILKQRLGDAQSHFLLLIAFIPSFNH
;
A
#
# COMPACT_ATOMS: atom_id res chain seq x y z
N MET A 1 -31.29 17.56 22.74
CA MET A 1 -30.84 17.11 21.41
C MET A 1 -29.48 16.49 21.62
N GLU A 2 -29.46 15.19 21.90
CA GLU A 2 -28.23 14.43 22.17
C GLU A 2 -27.57 14.11 20.84
N PHE A 3 -26.37 14.64 20.61
CA PHE A 3 -25.57 14.27 19.45
C PHE A 3 -24.89 12.93 19.74
N ASN A 4 -25.28 11.94 18.95
CA ASN A 4 -24.82 10.56 18.98
C ASN A 4 -23.30 10.45 19.08
N THR A 5 -22.88 9.68 20.08
CA THR A 5 -21.59 9.01 20.22
C THR A 5 -21.37 8.06 19.03
N LEU A 6 -20.85 8.55 17.91
CA LEU A 6 -20.53 7.70 16.75
C LEU A 6 -19.03 7.35 16.74
N PHE A 7 -18.71 6.36 17.57
CA PHE A 7 -17.84 5.24 17.21
C PHE A 7 -16.47 5.57 16.57
N GLU A 8 -15.57 6.13 17.37
CA GLU A 8 -14.12 5.97 17.17
C GLU A 8 -13.76 4.49 17.38
N SER A 9 -13.97 3.62 16.38
CA SER A 9 -13.44 2.27 16.42
C SER A 9 -11.93 2.34 16.19
N LYS A 10 -11.21 2.62 17.27
CA LYS A 10 -9.77 2.47 17.42
C LYS A 10 -9.45 0.97 17.25
N LEU A 11 -9.28 0.53 16.01
CA LEU A 11 -8.74 -0.79 15.73
C LEU A 11 -7.25 -0.73 16.05
N GLU A 12 -6.92 -1.05 17.29
CA GLU A 12 -5.56 -1.42 17.68
C GLU A 12 -5.17 -2.61 16.82
N ILE A 13 -4.45 -2.32 15.73
CA ILE A 13 -3.71 -3.34 15.03
C ILE A 13 -2.67 -3.78 16.05
N ASP A 14 -2.89 -4.95 16.66
CA ASP A 14 -1.90 -5.66 17.48
C ASP A 14 -0.62 -5.78 16.66
N SER A 15 0.19 -4.75 16.80
CA SER A 15 1.58 -4.67 16.45
C SER A 15 2.24 -4.85 17.80
N ASN A 16 2.87 -6.00 18.01
CA ASN A 16 3.82 -6.16 19.10
C ASN A 16 5.04 -5.27 18.79
N CYS A 17 4.85 -3.96 18.84
CA CYS A 17 5.90 -2.97 18.73
C CYS A 17 5.48 -1.82 19.64
N GLU A 18 6.21 -1.70 20.75
CA GLU A 18 6.09 -0.58 21.66
C GLU A 18 6.48 0.71 20.95
N ASP A 19 5.53 1.38 20.32
CA ASP A 19 5.41 2.84 20.34
C ASP A 19 4.08 3.27 19.72
N GLY A 20 3.43 4.26 20.33
CA GLY A 20 2.00 4.61 20.18
C GLY A 20 1.54 5.18 18.84
N ALA A 21 1.95 4.63 17.70
CA ALA A 21 1.43 5.02 16.39
C ALA A 21 0.04 4.38 16.13
N VAL A 22 -1.02 5.15 16.36
CA VAL A 22 -2.39 4.76 16.02
C VAL A 22 -2.60 4.99 14.52
N ILE A 23 -2.63 3.93 13.72
CA ILE A 23 -3.16 4.02 12.35
C ILE A 23 -4.66 4.25 12.46
N THR A 24 -5.15 5.41 12.02
CA THR A 24 -6.60 5.59 11.91
C THR A 24 -7.09 4.85 10.66
N SER A 25 -8.27 4.22 10.76
CA SER A 25 -8.92 3.63 9.58
C SER A 25 -9.17 4.65 8.46
N LEU A 26 -9.09 5.95 8.76
CA LEU A 26 -9.30 7.04 7.81
C LEU A 26 -8.09 7.21 6.89
N ASP A 27 -6.87 7.13 7.42
CA ASP A 27 -5.62 7.28 6.66
C ASP A 27 -5.49 6.21 5.56
N PHE A 28 -6.12 5.06 5.77
CA PHE A 28 -6.16 3.96 4.80
C PHE A 28 -7.58 3.56 4.41
N ALA A 29 -8.49 4.51 4.22
CA ALA A 29 -9.87 4.24 3.85
C ALA A 29 -10.04 3.62 2.45
N HIS A 30 -9.10 3.86 1.52
CA HIS A 30 -9.15 3.40 0.13
C HIS A 30 -7.85 2.76 -0.33
N ASN A 31 -7.89 1.92 -1.37
CA ASN A 31 -6.68 1.32 -1.97
C ASN A 31 -5.95 2.31 -2.87
N LEU A 32 -6.72 3.19 -3.52
CA LEU A 32 -6.17 4.31 -4.28
C LEU A 32 -5.93 5.46 -3.30
N GLN A 33 -4.68 5.88 -3.18
CA GLN A 33 -4.26 6.91 -2.24
C GLN A 33 -3.28 7.86 -2.91
N PHE A 34 -3.31 9.12 -2.47
CA PHE A 34 -2.21 10.05 -2.69
C PHE A 34 -1.20 9.82 -1.56
N TYR A 35 0.04 9.46 -1.89
CA TYR A 35 1.10 9.23 -0.91
C TYR A 35 1.72 10.55 -0.45
N GLU A 36 0.93 11.35 0.28
CA GLU A 36 1.36 12.68 0.74
C GLU A 36 2.20 12.61 2.02
N THR A 37 1.77 11.78 2.97
CA THR A 37 2.40 11.68 4.29
C THR A 37 2.94 10.27 4.52
N PRO A 38 4.22 10.11 4.91
CA PRO A 38 4.79 8.80 5.20
C PRO A 38 4.11 8.18 6.43
N PRO A 39 3.80 6.87 6.41
CA PRO A 39 3.30 6.19 7.59
C PRO A 39 4.31 6.24 8.73
N THR A 40 3.85 6.52 9.95
CA THR A 40 4.69 6.63 11.16
C THR A 40 4.89 5.30 11.90
N VAL A 41 4.36 4.21 11.36
CA VAL A 41 4.44 2.88 11.98
C VAL A 41 5.81 2.25 11.76
N ASN A 42 6.45 1.89 12.86
CA ASN A 42 7.73 1.19 12.89
C ASN A 42 7.65 -0.15 12.14
N MET A 43 8.76 -0.51 11.50
CA MET A 43 8.87 -1.71 10.69
C MET A 43 10.23 -2.36 10.90
N ASP A 44 10.24 -3.69 10.99
CA ASP A 44 11.48 -4.47 10.98
C ASP A 44 12.26 -4.29 9.67
N TYR A 45 13.59 -4.23 9.75
CA TYR A 45 14.46 -4.01 8.60
C TYR A 45 14.22 -5.05 7.50
N ARG A 46 14.09 -6.33 7.86
CA ARG A 46 13.85 -7.40 6.88
C ARG A 46 12.54 -7.16 6.13
N ARG A 47 11.49 -6.76 6.86
CA ARG A 47 10.20 -6.41 6.27
C ARG A 47 10.30 -5.20 5.33
N ALA A 48 11.12 -4.21 5.67
CA ALA A 48 11.36 -3.04 4.81
C ALA A 48 12.03 -3.44 3.48
N VAL A 49 13.06 -4.29 3.54
CA VAL A 49 13.73 -4.81 2.34
C VAL A 49 12.76 -5.62 1.48
N ASP A 50 11.99 -6.52 2.07
CA ASP A 50 11.01 -7.34 1.34
C ASP A 50 9.97 -6.46 0.62
N LEU A 51 9.45 -5.43 1.30
CA LEU A 51 8.47 -4.49 0.72
C LEU A 51 9.06 -3.66 -0.42
N ALA A 52 10.31 -3.21 -0.29
CA ALA A 52 11.00 -2.46 -1.35
C ALA A 52 11.21 -3.32 -2.60
N ILE A 53 11.64 -4.58 -2.43
CA ILE A 53 11.81 -5.54 -3.53
C ILE A 53 10.47 -5.80 -4.22
N GLN A 54 9.42 -6.10 -3.43
CA GLN A 54 8.08 -6.37 -3.95
C GLN A 54 7.53 -5.20 -4.75
N ARG A 55 7.65 -3.96 -4.25
CA ARG A 55 7.19 -2.78 -5.00
C ARG A 55 8.02 -2.52 -6.25
N HIS A 56 9.32 -2.74 -6.21
CA HIS A 56 10.14 -2.62 -7.41
C HIS A 56 9.70 -3.61 -8.51
N GLN A 57 9.40 -4.85 -8.15
CA GLN A 57 8.88 -5.85 -9.08
C GLN A 57 7.53 -5.44 -9.69
N VAL A 58 6.65 -4.83 -8.90
CA VAL A 58 5.38 -4.24 -9.40
C VAL A 58 5.64 -3.18 -10.45
N LEU A 59 6.55 -2.24 -10.19
CA LEU A 59 6.86 -1.17 -11.14
C LEU A 59 7.46 -1.73 -12.43
N LEU A 60 8.32 -2.74 -12.34
CA LEU A 60 8.86 -3.43 -13.51
C LEU A 60 7.76 -4.12 -14.33
N ALA A 61 6.81 -4.80 -13.68
CA ALA A 61 5.68 -5.44 -14.36
C ALA A 61 4.81 -4.40 -15.12
N ILE A 62 4.57 -3.24 -14.51
CA ILE A 62 3.84 -2.13 -15.14
C ILE A 62 4.62 -1.56 -16.33
N GLU A 63 5.93 -1.35 -16.19
CA GLU A 63 6.79 -0.88 -17.28
C GLU A 63 6.80 -1.86 -18.45
N MET A 64 6.96 -3.16 -18.17
CA MET A 64 6.90 -4.21 -19.18
C MET A 64 5.55 -4.26 -19.89
N ALA A 65 4.44 -4.07 -19.18
CA ALA A 65 3.11 -3.98 -19.78
C ALA A 65 3.01 -2.80 -20.76
N GLY A 66 3.49 -1.63 -20.34
CA GLY A 66 3.48 -0.41 -21.16
C GLY A 66 4.35 -0.49 -22.41
N ARG A 67 5.42 -1.30 -22.39
CA ARG A 67 6.25 -1.57 -23.58
C ARG A 67 5.62 -2.59 -24.54
N ARG A 68 4.81 -3.53 -24.02
CA ARG A 68 4.28 -4.67 -24.78
C ARG A 68 2.89 -4.44 -25.37
N PHE A 69 2.07 -3.64 -24.70
CA PHE A 69 0.65 -3.49 -25.02
C PHE A 69 0.25 -2.01 -25.07
N PRO A 70 -0.71 -1.63 -25.93
CA PRO A 70 -1.33 -0.31 -25.84
C PRO A 70 -1.93 -0.08 -24.45
N LYS A 71 -1.71 1.12 -23.90
CA LYS A 71 -2.21 1.49 -22.56
C LYS A 71 -3.71 1.27 -22.48
N PHE A 72 -4.18 0.68 -21.39
CA PHE A 72 -5.59 0.34 -21.13
C PHE A 72 -6.20 -0.73 -22.04
N SER A 73 -5.41 -1.38 -22.91
CA SER A 73 -5.90 -2.58 -23.61
C SER A 73 -6.19 -3.71 -22.63
N GLU A 74 -7.05 -4.65 -23.02
CA GLU A 74 -7.37 -5.81 -22.17
C GLU A 74 -6.10 -6.60 -21.77
N ASN A 75 -5.16 -6.76 -22.71
CA ASN A 75 -3.88 -7.41 -22.45
C ASN A 75 -2.99 -6.60 -21.50
N TYR A 76 -3.03 -5.27 -21.59
CA TYR A 76 -2.34 -4.38 -20.64
C TYR A 76 -2.91 -4.54 -19.23
N MET A 77 -4.22 -4.66 -19.07
CA MET A 77 -4.84 -4.80 -17.74
C MET A 77 -4.58 -6.19 -17.12
N LYS A 78 -4.62 -7.25 -17.94
CA LYS A 78 -4.42 -8.63 -17.46
C LYS A 78 -2.96 -8.97 -17.14
N PHE A 79 -2.00 -8.34 -17.82
CA PHE A 79 -0.59 -8.70 -17.69
C PHE A 79 -0.01 -8.39 -16.29
N PRO A 80 -0.17 -7.16 -15.73
CA PRO A 80 0.24 -6.85 -14.37
C PRO A 80 -0.47 -7.75 -13.37
N ASP A 81 -1.78 -7.97 -13.50
CA ASP A 81 -2.54 -8.83 -12.58
C ASP A 81 -1.96 -10.26 -12.52
N GLY A 82 -1.53 -10.81 -13.65
CA GLY A 82 -0.86 -12.12 -13.70
C GLY A 82 0.48 -12.12 -12.97
N GLN A 83 1.32 -11.11 -13.21
CA GLN A 83 2.64 -10.98 -12.57
C GLN A 83 2.53 -10.70 -11.05
N LEU A 84 1.55 -9.89 -10.65
CA LEU A 84 1.35 -9.50 -9.25
C LEU A 84 0.83 -10.66 -8.39
N ARG A 85 0.06 -11.59 -8.98
CA ARG A 85 -0.31 -12.84 -8.32
C ARG A 85 0.89 -13.72 -8.00
N GLU A 86 1.91 -13.74 -8.85
CA GLU A 86 3.15 -14.53 -8.62
C GLU A 86 4.01 -13.94 -7.49
N ILE A 87 4.04 -12.61 -7.36
CA ILE A 87 4.86 -11.89 -6.39
C ILE A 87 4.29 -11.96 -4.96
N ASN A 88 3.06 -12.49 -4.79
CA ASN A 88 2.29 -12.49 -3.53
C ASN A 88 2.26 -11.12 -2.82
N PHE A 89 2.48 -10.04 -3.58
CA PHE A 89 2.34 -8.69 -3.07
C PHE A 89 0.91 -8.27 -3.31
N GLN A 90 0.10 -8.40 -2.27
CA GLN A 90 -1.30 -7.99 -2.25
C GLN A 90 -1.36 -6.46 -2.16
N ILE A 91 -0.92 -5.78 -3.21
CA ILE A 91 -1.45 -4.44 -3.49
C ILE A 91 -2.94 -4.65 -3.65
N ALA A 92 -3.73 -3.83 -2.98
CA ALA A 92 -5.17 -3.93 -3.05
C ALA A 92 -5.66 -3.42 -4.43
N ILE A 93 -5.42 -4.20 -5.49
CA ILE A 93 -5.83 -3.92 -6.87
C ILE A 93 -7.33 -4.15 -7.02
N SER A 94 -7.92 -5.02 -6.20
CA SER A 94 -9.36 -5.22 -6.13
C SER A 94 -10.03 -3.92 -5.70
N SER A 95 -10.99 -3.43 -6.49
CA SER A 95 -11.79 -2.25 -6.11
C SER A 95 -12.68 -2.60 -4.91
N SER A 96 -12.14 -2.52 -3.69
CA SER A 96 -12.97 -2.44 -2.49
C SER A 96 -13.52 -1.04 -2.41
N TYR A 97 -14.60 -0.79 -3.16
CA TYR A 97 -15.47 0.34 -2.94
C TYR A 97 -15.97 0.27 -1.50
N ALA A 98 -15.75 1.35 -0.78
CA ALA A 98 -16.09 1.51 0.62
C ALA A 98 -17.62 1.56 0.78
N SER A 99 -18.19 0.50 1.34
CA SER A 99 -19.43 0.59 2.12
C SER A 99 -19.39 -0.26 3.40
N GLY A 100 -18.26 -0.93 3.67
CA GLY A 100 -18.04 -1.73 4.87
C GLY A 100 -16.70 -1.41 5.51
N GLN A 101 -16.66 -1.50 6.84
CA GLN A 101 -15.45 -1.37 7.66
C GLN A 101 -14.33 -2.25 7.09
N ALA A 102 -13.19 -1.66 6.75
CA ALA A 102 -12.05 -2.42 6.24
C ALA A 102 -11.59 -3.42 7.30
N THR A 103 -11.45 -4.69 6.93
CA THR A 103 -10.89 -5.69 7.83
C THR A 103 -9.44 -5.34 8.17
N SER A 104 -8.95 -5.81 9.33
CA SER A 104 -7.53 -5.63 9.71
C SER A 104 -6.55 -6.08 8.62
N SER A 105 -6.88 -7.14 7.88
CA SER A 105 -6.08 -7.62 6.75
C SER A 105 -5.98 -6.59 5.61
N ILE A 106 -7.08 -5.92 5.26
CA ILE A 106 -7.11 -4.88 4.21
C ILE A 106 -6.32 -3.65 4.66
N LEU A 107 -6.45 -3.24 5.92
CA LEU A 107 -5.66 -2.12 6.47
C LEU A 107 -4.17 -2.42 6.44
N LYS A 108 -3.75 -3.65 6.79
CA LYS A 108 -2.34 -4.09 6.70
C LYS A 108 -1.81 -4.09 5.26
N GLN A 109 -2.64 -4.47 4.28
CA GLN A 109 -2.27 -4.39 2.85
C GLN A 109 -2.04 -2.94 2.41
N ARG A 110 -2.97 -2.04 2.75
CA ARG A 110 -2.88 -0.61 2.39
C ARG A 110 -1.69 0.08 3.06
N LEU A 111 -1.44 -0.23 4.33
CA LEU A 111 -0.23 0.21 5.03
C LEU A 111 1.03 -0.27 4.31
N GLY A 112 1.09 -1.55 3.93
CA GLY A 112 2.24 -2.12 3.22
C GLY A 112 2.46 -1.46 1.85
N ASP A 113 1.38 -1.14 1.13
CA ASP A 113 1.45 -0.39 -0.12
C ASP A 113 2.05 1.02 0.09
N ALA A 114 1.56 1.78 1.08
CA ALA A 114 2.12 3.10 1.39
C ALA A 114 3.57 3.03 1.89
N GLN A 115 3.89 2.13 2.82
CA GLN A 115 5.26 1.98 3.33
C GLN A 115 6.23 1.61 2.19
N SER A 116 5.85 0.67 1.33
CA SER A 116 6.67 0.28 0.18
C SER A 116 6.89 1.43 -0.80
N HIS A 117 5.91 2.33 -0.97
CA HIS A 117 6.06 3.54 -1.79
C HIS A 117 7.19 4.43 -1.25
N PHE A 118 7.13 4.81 0.03
CA PHE A 118 8.13 5.69 0.64
C PHE A 118 9.51 5.05 0.75
N LEU A 119 9.60 3.74 0.99
CA LEU A 119 10.88 3.01 0.98
C LEU A 119 11.55 3.09 -0.39
N LEU A 120 10.77 2.97 -1.46
CA LEU A 120 11.30 3.02 -2.81
C LEU A 120 11.71 4.44 -3.22
N LEU A 121 11.06 5.48 -2.69
CA LEU A 121 11.51 6.87 -2.89
C LEU A 121 12.96 7.05 -2.43
N ILE A 122 13.37 6.49 -1.30
CA ILE A 122 14.76 6.57 -0.82
C ILE A 122 15.75 6.01 -1.85
N ALA A 123 15.37 4.92 -2.54
CA ALA A 123 16.22 4.30 -3.55
C ALA A 123 16.23 5.02 -4.90
N PHE A 124 15.12 5.69 -5.26
CA PHE A 124 14.95 6.35 -6.57
C PHE A 124 15.17 7.86 -6.54
N ILE A 125 15.21 8.49 -5.37
CA ILE A 125 15.67 9.87 -5.24
C ILE A 125 17.10 9.87 -5.78
N PRO A 126 17.39 10.70 -6.80
CA PRO A 126 18.74 10.78 -7.33
C PRO A 126 19.67 11.13 -6.18
N SER A 127 20.77 10.38 -6.05
CA SER A 127 21.92 10.88 -5.31
C SER A 127 22.27 12.22 -5.97
N PHE A 128 21.91 13.33 -5.33
CA PHE A 128 22.34 14.65 -5.75
C PHE A 128 23.86 14.65 -5.62
N ASN A 129 24.54 14.28 -6.70
CA ASN A 129 25.98 14.45 -6.83
C ASN A 129 26.19 15.95 -7.04
N HIS A 130 26.56 16.64 -5.97
CA HIS A 130 27.06 18.01 -5.99
C HIS A 130 28.44 18.08 -6.64
#